data_AF-A0A349EAG7-F1
#
_entry.id   AF-A0A349EAG7-F1
#
_cell.length_a   1.000
_cell.length_b   1.000
_cell.length_c   1.000
_cell.angle_alpha   90.00
_cell.angle_beta   90.00
_cell.angle_gamma   90.00
#
_symmetry.space_group_name_H-M   'P 1'
#
loop_
_entity.id
_entity.type
_entity.pdbx_description
1 polymer ?
#
loop_
_entity_poly.entity_id
_entity_poly.type
_entity_poly.pdbx_seq_one_letter_code
_entity_poly.pdbx_strand_id
1 'polypeptide(L)'
;MSDSLSNKFEELIGLNYQLYNGLFLTLPLDAIEKTGLLLPLLDAACQQGLIDGKNPDAIIEEFFELHKPHFSAQDKNNFLFRVIQYVERQVVLVDALEDAAYKKMHQVDKLKILQSVVEKVEAEDLGEKFSEVLKKFGIRVTLTAHPTQFYPGTVLSIINDLTRAIARNDISEVRNLLQQLGNTPFSRKKKPSPYDEAILLSWYLG
;
A
#
# COMPACT_ATOMS: atom_id res chain seq x y z
N MET A 1 0.20 26.18 -0.05
CA MET A 1 -0.09 25.13 0.97
C MET A 1 -0.01 23.72 0.40
N SER A 2 -0.28 23.47 -0.88
CA SER A 2 -0.08 22.16 -1.55
C SER A 2 1.36 21.66 -1.49
N ASP A 3 2.34 22.55 -1.71
CA ASP A 3 3.75 22.15 -1.85
C ASP A 3 4.37 21.58 -0.56
N SER A 4 3.88 22.01 0.62
CA SER A 4 4.34 21.49 1.92
C SER A 4 3.87 20.05 2.15
N LEU A 5 2.64 19.73 1.74
CA LEU A 5 2.10 18.38 1.90
C LEU A 5 2.70 17.41 0.87
N SER A 6 2.86 17.85 -0.38
CA SER A 6 3.55 17.08 -1.42
C SER A 6 5.01 16.82 -1.07
N ASN A 7 5.74 17.81 -0.56
CA ASN A 7 7.13 17.59 -0.13
C ASN A 7 7.23 16.61 1.04
N LYS A 8 6.31 16.67 2.02
CA LYS A 8 6.26 15.70 3.12
C LYS A 8 5.89 14.30 2.65
N PHE A 9 4.99 14.18 1.67
CA PHE A 9 4.63 12.90 1.08
C PHE A 9 5.84 12.28 0.37
N GLU A 10 6.52 13.06 -0.47
CA GLU A 10 7.71 12.60 -1.18
C GLU A 10 8.82 12.17 -0.21
N GLU A 11 9.06 12.95 0.85
CA GLU A 11 10.09 12.65 1.84
C GLU A 11 9.76 11.41 2.69
N LEU A 12 8.52 11.28 3.16
CA LEU A 12 8.14 10.23 4.11
C LEU A 12 7.70 8.93 3.43
N ILE A 13 7.16 9.00 2.22
CA ILE A 13 6.58 7.85 1.51
C ILE A 13 7.37 7.58 0.24
N GLY A 14 7.61 8.59 -0.60
CA GLY A 14 8.33 8.43 -1.89
C GLY A 14 9.74 7.85 -1.73
N LEU A 15 10.57 8.49 -0.90
CA LEU A 15 11.95 8.04 -0.64
C LEU A 15 12.00 6.66 0.05
N ASN A 16 11.13 6.44 1.04
CA ASN A 16 11.08 5.16 1.73
C ASN A 16 10.58 4.03 0.81
N TYR A 17 9.64 4.32 -0.08
CA TYR A 17 9.21 3.38 -1.11
C TYR A 17 10.39 2.98 -2.00
N GLN A 18 11.17 3.95 -2.51
CA GLN A 18 12.35 3.64 -3.33
C GLN A 18 13.34 2.75 -2.59
N LEU A 19 13.61 3.04 -1.31
CA LEU A 19 14.54 2.28 -0.48
C LEU A 19 14.06 0.84 -0.25
N TYR A 20 12.82 0.66 0.21
CA TYR A 20 12.29 -0.66 0.54
C TYR A 20 11.92 -1.48 -0.70
N ASN A 21 11.49 -0.83 -1.78
CA ASN A 21 11.30 -1.50 -3.07
C ASN A 21 12.65 -1.98 -3.64
N GLY A 22 13.70 -1.15 -3.54
CA GLY A 22 15.06 -1.56 -3.89
C GLY A 22 15.52 -2.77 -3.06
N LEU A 23 15.29 -2.75 -1.75
CA LEU A 23 15.57 -3.90 -0.88
C LEU A 23 14.77 -5.13 -1.33
N PHE A 24 13.48 -4.98 -1.61
CA PHE A 24 12.59 -6.06 -2.04
C PHE A 24 13.05 -6.70 -3.37
N LEU A 25 13.50 -5.91 -4.33
CA LEU A 25 14.09 -6.38 -5.60
C LEU A 25 15.35 -7.23 -5.40
N THR A 26 16.10 -7.02 -4.32
CA THR A 26 17.36 -7.73 -4.04
C THR A 26 17.20 -9.01 -3.22
N LEU A 27 15.99 -9.32 -2.74
CA LEU A 27 15.77 -10.49 -1.89
C LEU A 27 15.87 -11.80 -2.70
N PRO A 28 16.56 -12.83 -2.17
CA PRO A 28 16.61 -14.16 -2.78
C PRO A 28 15.26 -14.85 -2.54
N LEU A 29 14.31 -14.57 -3.41
CA LEU A 29 13.00 -15.15 -3.41
C LEU A 29 12.98 -16.24 -4.49
N ASP A 30 12.68 -17.49 -4.10
CA ASP A 30 12.72 -18.68 -4.96
C ASP A 30 11.89 -18.52 -6.25
N ALA A 31 10.88 -17.63 -6.22
CA ALA A 31 10.02 -17.31 -7.35
C ALA A 31 10.46 -16.09 -8.19
N ILE A 32 11.52 -15.35 -7.83
CA ILE A 32 11.73 -13.96 -8.30
C ILE A 32 13.17 -13.65 -8.76
N GLU A 33 14.17 -14.48 -8.49
CA GLU A 33 15.60 -14.17 -8.73
C GLU A 33 15.98 -13.64 -10.13
N LYS A 34 15.24 -13.97 -11.20
CA LYS A 34 15.54 -13.48 -12.57
C LYS A 34 14.55 -12.45 -13.10
N THR A 35 13.43 -12.22 -12.41
CA THR A 35 12.36 -11.29 -12.83
C THR A 35 12.61 -9.88 -12.30
N GLY A 36 13.14 -9.75 -11.07
CA GLY A 36 13.33 -8.45 -10.42
C GLY A 36 14.20 -7.47 -11.23
N LEU A 37 15.22 -7.98 -11.93
CA LEU A 37 16.13 -7.14 -12.72
C LEU A 37 15.51 -6.64 -14.04
N LEU A 38 14.53 -7.38 -14.57
CA LEU A 38 13.83 -7.06 -15.81
C LEU A 38 12.60 -6.17 -15.60
N LEU A 39 12.10 -6.10 -14.37
CA LEU A 39 10.90 -5.33 -14.08
C LEU A 39 11.09 -3.82 -14.28
N PRO A 40 12.17 -3.17 -13.81
CA PRO A 40 12.40 -1.76 -14.12
C PRO A 40 12.52 -1.49 -15.62
N LEU A 41 13.08 -2.44 -16.38
CA LEU A 41 13.17 -2.35 -17.84
C LEU A 41 11.80 -2.47 -18.50
N LEU A 42 10.94 -3.35 -17.99
CA LEU A 42 9.57 -3.49 -18.45
C LEU A 42 8.74 -2.23 -18.14
N ASP A 43 8.88 -1.67 -16.93
CA ASP A 43 8.22 -0.42 -16.54
C ASP A 43 8.64 0.73 -17.48
N ALA A 44 9.93 0.88 -17.74
CA ALA A 44 10.44 1.88 -18.69
C ALA A 44 9.89 1.67 -20.12
N ALA A 45 9.85 0.42 -20.59
CA ALA A 45 9.28 0.09 -21.90
C ALA A 45 7.78 0.41 -21.97
N CYS A 46 7.02 0.11 -20.90
CA CYS A 46 5.62 0.45 -20.79
C CYS A 46 5.38 1.97 -20.79
N GLN A 47 6.13 2.73 -19.99
CA GLN A 47 6.00 4.19 -19.94
C GLN A 47 6.28 4.81 -21.31
N GLN A 48 7.40 4.44 -21.94
CA GLN A 48 7.75 4.96 -23.26
C GLN A 48 6.74 4.54 -24.33
N GLY A 49 6.36 3.27 -24.36
CA GLY A 49 5.39 2.76 -25.33
C GLY A 49 4.02 3.42 -25.21
N LEU A 50 3.55 3.71 -24.00
CA LEU A 50 2.30 4.44 -23.76
C LEU A 50 2.40 5.90 -24.23
N ILE A 51 3.52 6.58 -23.99
CA ILE A 51 3.77 7.94 -24.49
C ILE A 51 3.76 7.96 -26.03
N ASP A 52 4.33 6.93 -26.66
CA ASP A 52 4.39 6.76 -28.11
C ASP A 52 3.05 6.29 -28.72
N GLY A 53 2.00 6.08 -27.90
CA GLY A 53 0.68 5.64 -28.35
C GLY A 53 0.63 4.18 -28.82
N LYS A 54 1.59 3.35 -28.41
CA LYS A 54 1.62 1.92 -28.74
C LYS A 54 0.54 1.15 -27.98
N ASN A 55 0.03 0.09 -28.61
CA ASN A 55 -0.87 -0.84 -27.94
C ASN A 55 -0.09 -1.74 -26.96
N PRO A 56 -0.71 -2.18 -25.84
CA PRO A 56 -0.04 -3.00 -24.84
C PRO A 56 0.62 -4.27 -25.40
N ASP A 57 -0.04 -4.97 -26.33
CA ASP A 57 0.51 -6.19 -26.93
C ASP A 57 1.86 -5.92 -27.63
N ALA A 58 1.94 -4.82 -28.38
CA ALA A 58 3.16 -4.42 -29.09
C ALA A 58 4.30 -4.07 -28.11
N ILE A 59 3.99 -3.37 -27.02
CA ILE A 59 4.96 -3.03 -25.97
C ILE A 59 5.56 -4.31 -25.36
N ILE A 60 4.70 -5.27 -25.01
CA ILE A 60 5.12 -6.52 -24.40
C ILE A 60 5.92 -7.38 -25.40
N GLU A 61 5.51 -7.44 -26.65
CA GLU A 61 6.22 -8.17 -27.70
C GLU A 61 7.63 -7.59 -27.94
N GLU A 62 7.74 -6.28 -28.16
CA GLU A 62 9.03 -5.59 -28.35
C GLU A 62 9.96 -5.80 -27.15
N PHE A 63 9.42 -5.72 -25.93
CA PHE A 63 10.19 -5.97 -24.71
C PHE A 63 10.80 -7.38 -24.69
N PHE A 64 10.01 -8.40 -25.02
CA PHE A 64 10.52 -9.77 -25.07
C PHE A 64 11.51 -9.98 -26.21
N GLU A 65 11.29 -9.38 -27.38
CA GLU A 65 12.24 -9.46 -28.50
C GLU A 65 13.61 -8.86 -28.11
N LEU A 66 13.62 -7.73 -27.41
CA LEU A 66 14.85 -7.06 -27.01
C LEU A 66 15.60 -7.78 -25.88
N HIS A 67 14.89 -8.22 -24.84
CA HIS A 67 15.52 -8.70 -23.61
C HIS A 67 15.54 -10.23 -23.46
N LYS A 68 14.60 -10.95 -24.08
CA LYS A 68 14.43 -12.41 -23.97
C LYS A 68 13.88 -13.03 -25.26
N PRO A 69 14.57 -12.88 -26.42
CA PRO A 69 14.06 -13.32 -27.72
C PRO A 69 13.82 -14.84 -27.81
N HIS A 70 14.50 -15.62 -26.95
CA HIS A 70 14.38 -17.07 -26.91
C HIS A 70 13.26 -17.60 -25.99
N PHE A 71 12.48 -16.74 -25.36
CA PHE A 71 11.36 -17.18 -24.51
C PHE A 71 10.25 -17.81 -25.34
N SER A 72 9.84 -19.02 -24.95
CA SER A 72 8.63 -19.63 -25.47
C SER A 72 7.38 -18.86 -25.01
N ALA A 73 6.24 -19.09 -25.64
CA ALA A 73 4.97 -18.51 -25.19
C ALA A 73 4.67 -18.83 -23.70
N GLN A 74 5.04 -20.04 -23.26
CA GLN A 74 4.88 -20.44 -21.85
C GLN A 74 5.81 -19.65 -20.93
N ASP A 75 7.06 -19.40 -21.34
CA ASP A 75 8.02 -18.60 -20.57
C ASP A 75 7.58 -17.14 -20.46
N LYS A 76 7.08 -16.56 -21.56
CA LYS A 76 6.52 -15.20 -21.57
C LYS A 76 5.36 -15.08 -20.58
N ASN A 77 4.40 -16.00 -20.63
CA ASN A 77 3.26 -16.02 -19.71
C ASN A 77 3.73 -16.19 -18.25
N ASN A 78 4.63 -17.12 -17.97
CA ASN A 78 5.18 -17.33 -16.64
C ASN A 78 5.88 -16.08 -16.10
N PHE A 79 6.62 -15.36 -16.95
CA PHE A 79 7.26 -14.10 -16.58
C PHE A 79 6.21 -13.02 -16.24
N LEU A 80 5.20 -12.84 -17.09
CA LEU A 80 4.13 -11.86 -16.85
C LEU A 80 3.36 -12.16 -15.55
N PHE A 81 3.09 -13.43 -15.24
CA PHE A 81 2.49 -13.80 -13.95
C PHE A 81 3.38 -13.43 -12.76
N ARG A 82 4.70 -13.59 -12.88
CA ARG A 82 5.64 -13.15 -11.84
C ARG A 82 5.67 -11.63 -11.71
N VAL A 83 5.56 -10.90 -12.82
CA VAL A 83 5.41 -9.43 -12.81
C VAL A 83 4.16 -9.01 -12.04
N ILE A 84 3.00 -9.63 -12.32
CA ILE A 84 1.76 -9.34 -11.60
C ILE A 84 1.95 -9.58 -10.10
N GLN A 85 2.50 -10.72 -9.71
CA GLN A 85 2.79 -11.03 -8.31
C GLN A 85 3.70 -9.97 -7.67
N TYR A 86 4.70 -9.50 -8.40
CA TYR A 86 5.59 -8.46 -7.88
C TYR A 86 4.86 -7.14 -7.66
N VAL A 87 4.11 -6.67 -8.66
CA VAL A 87 3.34 -5.43 -8.58
C VAL A 87 2.32 -5.47 -7.43
N GLU A 88 1.65 -6.60 -7.21
CA GLU A 88 0.75 -6.79 -6.05
C GLU A 88 1.45 -6.53 -4.71
N ARG A 89 2.72 -6.93 -4.57
CA ARG A 89 3.50 -6.76 -3.34
C ARG A 89 4.05 -5.34 -3.20
N GLN A 90 4.31 -4.65 -4.31
CA GLN A 90 4.63 -3.23 -4.28
C GLN A 90 3.46 -2.38 -3.80
N VAL A 91 2.23 -2.68 -4.26
CA VAL A 91 1.03 -1.99 -3.78
C VAL A 91 0.90 -2.15 -2.26
N VAL A 92 1.08 -3.37 -1.75
CA VAL A 92 1.08 -3.64 -0.31
C VAL A 92 2.17 -2.86 0.45
N LEU A 93 3.37 -2.77 -0.11
CA LEU A 93 4.46 -2.01 0.50
C LEU A 93 4.09 -0.52 0.60
N VAL A 94 3.46 0.05 -0.43
CA VAL A 94 2.96 1.43 -0.40
C VAL A 94 1.91 1.60 0.70
N ASP A 95 0.93 0.70 0.80
CA ASP A 95 -0.10 0.74 1.85
C ASP A 95 0.54 0.78 3.25
N ALA A 96 1.53 -0.09 3.51
CA ALA A 96 2.23 -0.14 4.80
C ALA A 96 3.04 1.15 5.09
N LEU A 97 3.62 1.77 4.05
CA LEU A 97 4.36 3.01 4.16
C LEU A 97 3.45 4.20 4.46
N GLU A 98 2.32 4.29 3.77
CA GLU A 98 1.31 5.32 4.00
C GLU A 98 0.78 5.24 5.44
N ASP A 99 0.43 4.05 5.90
CA ASP A 99 -0.05 3.83 7.27
C ASP A 99 1.01 4.18 8.32
N ALA A 100 2.28 3.83 8.07
CA ALA A 100 3.38 4.15 8.97
C ALA A 100 3.66 5.67 9.03
N ALA A 101 3.52 6.35 7.89
CA ALA A 101 3.69 7.80 7.77
C ALA A 101 2.46 8.59 8.24
N TYR A 102 1.28 7.96 8.36
CA TYR A 102 0.00 8.63 8.60
C TYR A 102 0.05 9.65 9.76
N LYS A 103 0.59 9.25 10.92
CA LYS A 103 0.71 10.15 12.09
C LYS A 103 1.61 11.36 11.82
N LYS A 104 2.69 11.18 11.05
CA LYS A 104 3.65 12.24 10.72
C LYS A 104 3.12 13.16 9.61
N MET A 105 2.41 12.61 8.63
CA MET A 105 1.73 13.37 7.58
C MET A 105 0.58 14.20 8.12
N HIS A 106 -0.24 13.58 8.97
CA HIS A 106 -1.38 14.22 9.62
C HIS A 106 -1.02 14.65 11.04
N GLN A 107 0.09 15.39 11.20
CA GLN A 107 0.37 16.19 12.40
C GLN A 107 -0.68 17.32 12.55
N VAL A 108 -1.94 16.92 12.62
CA VAL A 108 -3.00 17.71 13.19
C VAL A 108 -2.88 17.40 14.67
N ASP A 109 -2.52 18.39 15.47
CA ASP A 109 -2.77 18.31 16.91
C ASP A 109 -4.28 18.16 17.07
N LYS A 110 -4.78 16.92 17.09
CA LYS A 110 -6.21 16.62 17.25
C LYS A 110 -6.73 17.25 18.55
N LEU A 111 -5.85 17.35 19.55
CA LEU A 111 -6.05 18.12 20.78
C LEU A 111 -6.30 19.60 20.49
N LYS A 112 -5.52 20.27 19.62
CA LYS A 112 -5.74 21.68 19.26
C LYS A 112 -7.08 21.92 18.55
N ILE A 113 -7.59 20.97 17.75
CA ILE A 113 -8.91 21.16 17.13
C ILE A 113 -10.01 21.18 18.18
N LEU A 114 -10.08 20.15 19.04
CA LEU A 114 -11.08 20.09 20.11
C LEU A 114 -10.92 21.25 21.08
N GLN A 115 -9.68 21.59 21.44
CA GLN A 115 -9.36 22.69 22.32
C GLN A 115 -9.77 24.04 21.72
N SER A 116 -9.55 24.26 20.41
CA SER A 116 -10.03 25.48 19.73
C SER A 116 -11.56 25.58 19.68
N VAL A 117 -12.27 24.45 19.65
CA VAL A 117 -13.74 24.44 19.72
C VAL A 117 -14.18 24.83 21.13
N VAL A 118 -13.54 24.27 22.16
CA VAL A 118 -13.84 24.60 23.57
C VAL A 118 -13.52 26.07 23.86
N GLU A 119 -12.36 26.57 23.44
CA GLU A 119 -11.96 27.97 23.62
C GLU A 119 -12.95 28.94 22.96
N LYS A 120 -13.47 28.61 21.77
CA LYS A 120 -14.52 29.41 21.11
C LYS A 120 -15.84 29.38 21.86
N VAL A 121 -16.23 28.21 22.36
CA VAL A 121 -17.46 28.05 23.16
C VAL A 121 -17.38 28.88 24.44
N GLU A 122 -16.21 28.91 25.09
CA GLU A 122 -15.97 29.74 26.28
C GLU A 122 -15.94 31.24 25.93
N ALA A 123 -15.23 31.63 24.88
CA ALA A 123 -15.10 33.04 24.47
C ALA A 123 -16.44 33.68 24.05
N GLU A 124 -17.36 32.89 23.50
CA GLU A 124 -18.69 33.35 23.06
C GLU A 124 -19.81 33.04 24.06
N ASP A 125 -19.48 32.53 25.26
CA ASP A 125 -20.44 32.16 26.32
C ASP A 125 -21.53 31.18 25.84
N LEU A 126 -21.14 30.22 25.00
CA LEU A 126 -22.04 29.25 24.36
C LEU A 126 -22.15 27.91 25.11
N GLY A 127 -21.70 27.85 26.38
CA GLY A 127 -21.57 26.61 27.14
C GLY A 127 -22.86 25.79 27.23
N GLU A 128 -24.00 26.43 27.52
CA GLU A 128 -25.30 25.74 27.56
C GLU A 128 -25.70 25.16 26.20
N LYS A 129 -25.53 25.95 25.13
CA LYS A 129 -25.85 25.51 23.77
C LYS A 129 -24.96 24.35 23.33
N PHE A 130 -23.67 24.40 23.67
CA PHE A 130 -22.72 23.34 23.36
C PHE A 130 -23.06 22.04 24.10
N SER A 131 -23.46 22.14 25.38
CA SER A 131 -23.95 21.00 26.17
C SER A 131 -25.17 20.34 25.53
N GLU A 132 -26.14 21.12 25.06
CA GLU A 132 -27.31 20.60 24.34
C GLU A 132 -26.95 19.91 23.01
N VAL A 133 -25.95 20.41 22.30
CA VAL A 133 -25.43 19.75 21.08
C VAL A 133 -24.75 18.43 21.42
N LEU A 134 -23.89 18.39 22.43
CA LEU A 134 -23.18 17.18 22.86
C LEU A 134 -24.13 16.06 23.30
N LYS A 135 -25.25 16.40 23.97
CA LYS A 135 -26.29 15.42 24.34
C LYS A 135 -26.90 14.69 23.14
N LYS A 136 -26.89 15.31 21.96
CA LYS A 136 -27.44 14.76 20.71
C LYS A 136 -26.37 14.28 19.73
N PHE A 137 -25.10 14.55 20.03
CA PHE A 137 -24.00 14.21 19.16
C PHE A 137 -23.69 12.72 19.24
N GLY A 138 -23.69 12.05 18.10
CA GLY A 138 -23.33 10.65 17.98
C GLY A 138 -22.70 10.37 16.63
N ILE A 139 -21.65 9.56 16.63
CA ILE A 139 -21.00 9.09 15.41
C ILE A 139 -21.33 7.61 15.26
N ARG A 140 -21.84 7.22 14.09
CA ARG A 140 -21.98 5.82 13.70
C ARG A 140 -20.99 5.54 12.59
N VAL A 141 -19.92 4.83 12.93
CA VAL A 141 -18.99 4.31 11.93
C VAL A 141 -19.54 2.99 11.42
N THR A 142 -19.67 2.85 10.10
CA THR A 142 -20.09 1.61 9.46
C THR A 142 -18.96 1.10 8.60
N LEU A 143 -18.38 -0.03 9.01
CA LEU A 143 -17.36 -0.72 8.21
C LEU A 143 -18.06 -1.42 7.05
N THR A 144 -17.62 -1.14 5.84
CA THR A 144 -18.07 -1.81 4.62
C THR A 144 -16.96 -2.69 4.11
N ALA A 145 -17.30 -3.81 3.47
CA ALA A 145 -16.31 -4.60 2.75
C ALA A 145 -15.56 -3.71 1.76
N HIS A 146 -14.23 -3.78 1.74
CA HIS A 146 -13.46 -3.06 0.74
C HIS A 146 -13.72 -3.72 -0.62
N PRO A 147 -14.15 -2.97 -1.65
CA PRO A 147 -14.67 -3.52 -2.90
C PRO A 147 -13.68 -4.45 -3.64
N THR A 148 -12.39 -4.34 -3.33
CA THR A 148 -11.30 -5.10 -3.96
C THR A 148 -10.22 -5.63 -2.98
N GLN A 149 -10.44 -5.64 -1.65
CA GLN A 149 -9.37 -6.08 -0.74
C GLN A 149 -9.36 -7.60 -0.60
N PHE A 150 -8.53 -8.22 -1.45
CA PHE A 150 -8.41 -9.68 -1.56
C PHE A 150 -7.32 -10.27 -0.64
N TYR A 151 -6.61 -9.45 0.15
CA TYR A 151 -5.49 -9.93 0.96
C TYR A 151 -5.94 -11.02 1.94
N PRO A 152 -5.31 -12.21 1.92
CA PRO A 152 -5.46 -13.20 2.98
C PRO A 152 -5.11 -12.62 4.35
N GLY A 153 -5.68 -13.16 5.43
CA GLY A 153 -5.37 -12.69 6.80
C GLY A 153 -3.88 -12.74 7.13
N THR A 154 -3.14 -13.67 6.54
CA THR A 154 -1.67 -13.73 6.65
C THR A 154 -0.98 -12.51 6.04
N VAL A 155 -1.45 -12.05 4.88
CA VAL A 155 -0.93 -10.83 4.23
C VAL A 155 -1.26 -9.60 5.08
N LEU A 156 -2.48 -9.50 5.63
CA LEU A 156 -2.85 -8.40 6.54
C LEU A 156 -1.97 -8.36 7.80
N SER A 157 -1.64 -9.51 8.37
CA SER A 157 -0.71 -9.59 9.51
C SER A 157 0.67 -9.05 9.13
N ILE A 158 1.21 -9.49 7.98
CA ILE A 158 2.51 -9.02 7.49
C ILE A 158 2.48 -7.51 7.24
N ILE A 159 1.39 -6.97 6.68
CA ILE A 159 1.22 -5.52 6.47
C ILE A 159 1.31 -4.78 7.79
N ASN A 160 0.55 -5.20 8.79
CA ASN A 160 0.56 -4.55 10.10
C ASN A 160 1.93 -4.62 10.79
N ASP A 161 2.62 -5.76 10.68
CA ASP A 161 3.97 -5.92 11.20
C ASP A 161 4.96 -5.01 10.45
N LEU A 162 4.83 -4.92 9.12
CA LEU A 162 5.66 -4.09 8.27
C LEU A 162 5.46 -2.60 8.59
N THR A 163 4.22 -2.15 8.73
CA THR A 163 3.86 -0.79 9.18
C THR A 163 4.53 -0.45 10.51
N ARG A 164 4.48 -1.37 11.48
CA ARG A 164 5.12 -1.17 12.80
C ARG A 164 6.64 -1.13 12.72
N ALA A 165 7.25 -2.03 11.94
CA ALA A 165 8.69 -2.09 11.75
C ALA A 165 9.22 -0.83 11.05
N ILE A 166 8.55 -0.36 10.00
CA ILE A 166 8.84 0.89 9.29
C ILE A 166 8.72 2.08 10.25
N ALA A 167 7.63 2.17 11.04
CA ALA A 167 7.45 3.27 11.98
C ALA A 167 8.56 3.35 13.05
N ARG A 168 9.17 2.21 13.41
CA ARG A 168 10.32 2.09 14.32
C ARG A 168 11.68 2.22 13.64
N ASN A 169 11.73 2.33 12.30
CA ASN A 169 12.95 2.26 11.50
C ASN A 169 13.76 0.95 11.71
N ASP A 170 13.11 -0.18 11.98
CA ASP A 170 13.79 -1.48 12.12
C ASP A 170 14.01 -2.13 10.75
N ILE A 171 15.11 -1.78 10.11
CA ILE A 171 15.45 -2.25 8.75
C ILE A 171 15.60 -3.78 8.70
N SER A 172 16.08 -4.41 9.77
CA SER A 172 16.27 -5.86 9.82
C SER A 172 14.93 -6.60 9.85
N GLU A 173 14.01 -6.13 10.69
CA GLU A 173 12.65 -6.65 10.76
C GLU A 173 11.90 -6.40 9.44
N VAL A 174 12.01 -5.20 8.87
CA VAL A 174 11.42 -4.87 7.56
C VAL A 174 11.92 -5.83 6.48
N ARG A 175 13.23 -6.10 6.40
CA ARG A 175 13.79 -7.05 5.42
C ARG A 175 13.18 -8.44 5.57
N ASN A 176 13.07 -8.93 6.80
CA ASN A 176 12.52 -10.26 7.07
C ASN A 176 11.03 -10.33 6.72
N LEU A 177 10.27 -9.28 7.01
CA LEU A 177 8.84 -9.18 6.68
C LEU A 177 8.61 -9.07 5.18
N LEU A 178 9.44 -8.30 4.46
CA LEU A 178 9.43 -8.24 3.00
C LEU A 178 9.73 -9.60 2.36
N GLN A 179 10.64 -10.39 2.94
CA GLN A 179 10.91 -11.75 2.48
C GLN A 179 9.70 -12.67 2.69
N GLN A 180 9.03 -12.56 3.86
CA GLN A 180 7.78 -13.28 4.12
C GLN A 180 6.68 -12.87 3.15
N LEU A 181 6.54 -11.57 2.87
CA LEU A 181 5.58 -11.04 1.90
C LEU A 181 5.82 -11.61 0.49
N GLY A 182 7.08 -11.65 0.06
CA GLY A 182 7.50 -12.22 -1.21
C GLY A 182 7.07 -13.69 -1.38
N ASN A 183 7.22 -14.48 -0.32
CA ASN A 183 6.90 -15.91 -0.31
C ASN A 183 5.42 -16.23 0.00
N THR A 184 4.64 -15.24 0.45
CA THR A 184 3.23 -15.44 0.81
C THR A 184 2.34 -15.39 -0.43
N PRO A 185 1.44 -16.35 -0.64
CA PRO A 185 0.50 -16.32 -1.75
C PRO A 185 -0.61 -15.28 -1.52
N PHE A 186 -0.91 -14.48 -2.55
CA PHE A 186 -1.94 -13.44 -2.51
C PHE A 186 -3.29 -13.92 -3.06
N SER A 187 -3.27 -14.93 -3.93
CA SER A 187 -4.48 -15.45 -4.56
C SER A 187 -5.26 -16.34 -3.59
N ARG A 188 -6.52 -15.99 -3.34
CA ARG A 188 -7.51 -16.92 -2.80
C ARG A 188 -8.14 -17.68 -3.96
N LYS A 189 -7.99 -19.00 -4.01
CA LYS A 189 -8.60 -19.87 -5.04
C LYS A 189 -10.14 -19.82 -5.07
N LYS A 190 -10.78 -19.26 -4.02
CA LYS A 190 -12.24 -19.13 -3.88
C LYS A 190 -12.58 -17.74 -3.35
N LYS A 191 -13.67 -17.17 -3.86
CA LYS A 191 -14.26 -15.93 -3.34
C LYS A 191 -14.63 -16.14 -1.85
N PRO A 192 -14.32 -15.18 -0.95
CA PRO A 192 -14.73 -15.28 0.45
C PRO A 192 -16.25 -15.35 0.58
N SER A 193 -16.73 -16.06 1.59
CA SER A 193 -18.14 -16.02 1.98
C SER A 193 -18.45 -14.71 2.71
N PRO A 194 -19.73 -14.27 2.82
CA PRO A 194 -20.08 -13.11 3.63
C PRO A 194 -19.61 -13.21 5.10
N TYR A 195 -19.53 -14.44 5.62
CA TYR A 195 -18.97 -14.70 6.95
C TYR A 195 -17.47 -14.42 7.03
N ASP A 196 -16.71 -14.83 6.00
CA ASP A 196 -15.26 -14.56 5.93
C ASP A 196 -14.98 -13.06 5.79
N GLU A 197 -15.79 -12.33 5.01
CA GLU A 197 -15.69 -10.86 4.89
C GLU A 197 -15.97 -10.17 6.23
N ALA A 198 -16.97 -10.63 6.99
CA ALA A 198 -17.28 -10.11 8.32
C ALA A 198 -16.13 -10.37 9.32
N ILE A 199 -15.51 -11.56 9.30
CA ILE A 199 -14.33 -11.84 10.12
C ILE A 199 -13.18 -10.91 9.75
N LEU A 200 -12.92 -10.70 8.45
CA LEU A 200 -11.84 -9.82 8.01
C LEU A 200 -12.08 -8.37 8.47
N LEU A 201 -13.32 -7.88 8.38
CA LEU A 201 -13.65 -6.54 8.88
C LEU A 201 -13.49 -6.42 10.40
N SER A 202 -13.71 -7.50 11.15
CA SER A 202 -13.49 -7.51 12.60
C SER A 202 -12.03 -7.30 12.99
N TRP A 203 -11.09 -7.57 12.09
CA TRP A 203 -9.66 -7.31 12.31
C TRP A 203 -9.38 -5.83 12.63
N TYR A 204 -10.11 -4.91 11.99
CA TYR A 204 -9.97 -3.47 12.24
C TYR A 204 -10.53 -3.01 13.60
N LEU A 205 -11.21 -3.90 14.33
CA LEU A 205 -11.76 -3.61 15.65
C LEU A 205 -10.83 -4.07 16.80
N GLY A 206 -9.81 -4.87 16.51
CA GLY A 206 -8.85 -5.40 17.50
C GLY A 206 -7.58 -4.57 17.58
#